data_AF-A0A4R4MGC1-F1
#
_entry.id   AF-A0A4R4MGC1-F1
#
_cell.length_a   1.000
_cell.length_b   1.000
_cell.length_c   1.000
_cell.angle_alpha   90.00
_cell.angle_beta   90.00
_cell.angle_gamma   90.00
#
_symmetry.space_group_name_H-M   'P 1'
#
loop_
_entity.id
_entity.type
_entity.pdbx_description
1 polymer ?
#
loop_
_entity_poly.entity_id
_entity_poly.type
_entity_poly.pdbx_seq_one_letter_code
_entity_poly.pdbx_strand_id
1 'polypeptide(L)' 'LAAGIITSTDIDIDLIGTIGRHVLAHLLPARRVRTKDRIVKRAISKYNARGPAIDRTTYKATISINMLPASS' A
#
# COMPACT_ATOMS: atom_id res chain seq x y z
N LEU A 1 -9.32 22.84 20.50
CA LEU A 1 -10.02 22.02 21.52
C LEU A 1 -10.62 20.82 20.79
N ALA A 2 -10.03 19.63 20.93
CA ALA A 2 -10.47 18.40 20.21
C ALA A 2 -10.53 17.16 21.12
N ALA A 3 -10.17 17.32 22.41
CA ALA A 3 -10.07 16.22 23.37
C ALA A 3 -11.42 15.77 23.96
N GLY A 4 -12.55 16.35 23.53
CA GLY A 4 -13.87 16.13 24.14
C GLY A 4 -14.93 15.50 23.24
N ILE A 5 -14.60 15.10 22.01
CA ILE A 5 -15.59 14.54 21.06
C ILE A 5 -15.77 13.03 21.24
N ILE A 6 -14.79 12.34 21.82
CA ILE A 6 -14.74 10.87 21.91
C ILE A 6 -15.19 10.37 23.31
N THR A 7 -15.47 11.28 24.25
CA THR A 7 -15.66 10.94 25.68
C THR A 7 -17.09 11.13 26.17
N SER A 8 -18.11 10.91 25.33
CA SER A 8 -19.46 10.65 25.84
C SER A 8 -19.48 9.22 26.36
N THR A 9 -19.37 9.08 27.68
CA THR A 9 -19.29 7.81 28.43
C THR A 9 -20.47 6.84 28.22
N ASP A 10 -21.52 7.26 27.49
CA ASP A 10 -22.73 6.47 27.20
C ASP A 10 -22.95 6.20 25.71
N ILE A 11 -21.97 6.50 24.85
CA ILE A 11 -22.04 6.17 23.42
C ILE A 11 -20.81 5.33 23.09
N ASP A 12 -21.02 4.01 23.01
CA ASP A 12 -20.07 3.10 22.38
C ASP A 12 -19.97 3.47 20.89
N ILE A 13 -19.08 4.41 20.58
CA ILE A 13 -18.79 4.81 19.20
C ILE A 13 -18.04 3.62 18.58
N ASP A 14 -18.75 2.80 17.80
CA ASP A 14 -18.17 1.73 17.00
C ASP A 14 -17.38 2.30 15.81
N LEU A 15 -16.27 2.94 16.16
CA LEU A 15 -15.32 3.53 15.23
C LEU A 15 -14.65 2.45 14.40
N ILE A 16 -14.38 1.29 15.00
CA ILE A 16 -13.73 0.16 14.35
C ILE A 16 -14.63 -0.41 13.24
N GLY A 17 -15.91 -0.67 13.53
CA GLY A 17 -16.87 -1.15 12.54
C GLY A 17 -17.15 -0.13 11.45
N THR A 18 -17.20 1.17 11.79
CA THR A 18 -17.37 2.24 10.82
C THR A 18 -16.19 2.31 9.84
N ILE A 19 -14.94 2.32 10.36
CA ILE A 19 -13.73 2.30 9.54
C ILE A 19 -13.68 1.02 8.69
N GLY A 20 -13.98 -0.13 9.27
CA GLY A 20 -14.01 -1.42 8.57
C GLY A 20 -14.95 -1.42 7.36
N ARG A 21 -16.18 -0.93 7.53
CA ARG A 21 -17.17 -0.82 6.44
C ARG A 21 -16.68 0.12 5.34
N HIS A 22 -16.10 1.26 5.68
CA HIS A 22 -15.60 2.21 4.69
C HIS A 22 -14.42 1.65 3.89
N VAL A 23 -13.49 0.94 4.56
CA VAL A 23 -12.35 0.28 3.90
C VAL A 23 -12.84 -0.82 2.95
N LEU A 24 -13.81 -1.65 3.37
CA LEU A 24 -14.36 -2.71 2.52
C LEU A 24 -15.18 -2.19 1.35
N ALA A 25 -15.91 -1.08 1.52
CA ALA A 25 -16.68 -0.45 0.45
C ALA A 25 -15.79 0.23 -0.61
N HIS A 26 -14.55 0.59 -0.26
CA HIS A 26 -13.64 1.35 -1.13
C HIS A 26 -12.24 0.73 -1.15
N LEU A 27 -12.16 -0.57 -1.49
CA LEU A 27 -10.89 -1.26 -1.58
C LEU A 27 -9.97 -0.58 -2.60
N LEU A 28 -8.74 -0.30 -2.16
CA LEU A 28 -7.70 0.17 -3.06
C LEU A 28 -7.40 -0.92 -4.11
N PRO A 29 -7.13 -0.52 -5.37
CA PRO A 29 -6.80 -1.48 -6.40
C PRO A 29 -5.54 -2.27 -6.02
N ALA A 30 -5.50 -3.54 -6.45
CA ALA A 30 -4.37 -4.41 -6.22
C ALA A 30 -3.05 -3.73 -6.62
N ARG A 31 -2.05 -3.78 -5.74
CA ARG A 31 -0.75 -3.18 -6.00
C ARG A 31 -0.16 -3.81 -7.26
N ARG A 32 0.11 -2.98 -8.27
CA ARG A 32 0.68 -3.45 -9.54
C ARG A 32 2.02 -4.14 -9.32
N VAL A 33 2.18 -5.32 -9.93
CA VAL A 33 3.44 -6.05 -9.97
C VAL A 33 4.50 -5.15 -10.62
N ARG A 34 5.62 -5.00 -9.92
CA ARG A 34 6.79 -4.33 -10.48
C ARG A 34 7.59 -5.33 -11.25
N THR A 35 7.88 -4.95 -12.48
CA THR A 35 8.68 -5.75 -13.38
C THR A 35 10.06 -5.12 -13.60
N LYS A 36 10.29 -3.93 -13.04
CA LYS A 36 11.56 -3.16 -13.01
C LYS A 36 11.75 -2.50 -11.65
N ASP A 37 13.00 -2.22 -11.30
CA ASP A 37 13.39 -1.63 -10.02
C ASP A 37 12.96 -0.16 -9.86
N ARG A 38 12.87 0.29 -8.60
CA ARG A 38 12.61 1.70 -8.28
C ARG A 38 13.87 2.52 -8.56
N ILE A 39 13.84 3.30 -9.64
CA ILE A 39 14.87 4.31 -9.90
C ILE A 39 14.48 5.60 -9.18
N VAL A 40 15.34 6.06 -8.26
CA VAL A 40 15.17 7.35 -7.57
C VAL A 40 15.63 8.48 -8.48
N LYS A 41 14.83 9.54 -8.61
CA LYS A 41 15.18 10.73 -9.39
C LYS A 41 16.21 11.58 -8.63
N ARG A 42 17.16 12.17 -9.35
CA ARG A 42 18.22 13.04 -8.78
C ARG A 42 18.03 14.51 -9.16
N ALA A 43 18.59 15.41 -8.33
CA ALA A 43 18.48 16.87 -8.48
C ALA A 43 19.35 17.46 -9.63
N ILE A 44 20.46 16.80 -10.01
CA ILE A 44 21.41 17.19 -11.09
C ILE A 44 22.14 15.93 -11.61
N SER A 45 21.42 14.92 -12.08
CA SER A 45 22.01 13.58 -12.28
C SER A 45 23.15 13.56 -13.31
N LYS A 46 24.36 13.17 -12.89
CA LYS A 46 25.57 12.94 -13.72
C LYS A 46 25.61 11.56 -14.40
N TYR A 47 24.95 10.55 -13.82
CA TYR A 47 24.90 9.20 -14.39
C TYR A 47 23.81 9.15 -15.46
N ASN A 48 24.19 8.73 -16.66
CA ASN A 48 23.23 8.51 -17.72
C ASN A 48 22.38 7.30 -17.34
N ALA A 49 21.09 7.50 -17.04
CA ALA A 49 20.13 6.40 -16.90
C ALA A 49 19.91 5.62 -18.23
N ARG A 50 20.69 5.97 -19.26
CA ARG A 50 20.78 5.39 -20.59
C ARG A 50 22.25 5.31 -21.03
N GLY A 51 22.96 4.23 -20.70
CA GLY A 51 24.15 3.78 -21.42
C GLY A 51 23.78 2.69 -22.43
N PRO A 52 24.57 2.43 -23.49
CA PRO A 52 24.26 1.40 -24.49
C PRO A 52 24.15 -0.02 -23.90
N ALA A 53 24.71 -0.24 -22.70
CA ALA A 53 24.72 -1.52 -21.99
C ALA A 53 23.90 -1.51 -20.67
N ILE A 54 22.72 -0.87 -20.65
CA ILE A 54 21.80 -1.01 -19.51
C ILE A 54 20.83 -2.14 -19.79
N ASP A 55 20.97 -3.24 -19.05
CA ASP A 55 19.96 -4.29 -19.03
C ASP A 55 18.68 -3.77 -18.39
N ARG A 56 17.59 -3.81 -19.16
CA ARG A 56 16.25 -3.38 -18.78
C ARG A 56 15.28 -4.55 -18.76
N THR A 57 15.80 -5.78 -18.80
CA THR A 57 14.97 -6.97 -18.77
C THR A 57 14.16 -7.02 -17.50
N THR A 58 12.98 -7.55 -17.69
CA THR A 58 11.80 -7.28 -16.90
C THR A 58 11.17 -8.62 -16.72
N TYR A 59 11.44 -9.21 -15.57
CA TYR A 59 11.10 -10.61 -15.33
C TYR A 59 9.67 -10.70 -14.80
N LYS A 60 8.90 -11.64 -15.34
CA LYS A 60 7.58 -11.96 -14.80
C LYS A 60 7.77 -12.61 -13.43
N ALA A 61 7.21 -11.98 -12.41
CA ALA A 61 7.11 -12.54 -11.08
C ALA A 61 5.63 -12.78 -10.77
N THR A 62 5.33 -13.96 -10.23
CA THR A 62 4.00 -14.32 -9.74
C THR A 62 4.04 -14.32 -8.22
N ILE A 63 3.14 -13.57 -7.58
CA ILE A 63 2.98 -13.55 -6.13
C ILE A 63 1.70 -14.30 -5.80
N SER A 64 1.81 -15.37 -5.02
CA SER A 64 0.68 -16.13 -4.50
C SER A 64 0.46 -15.74 -3.03
N ILE A 65 -0.75 -15.34 -2.67
CA ILE A 65 -1.13 -14.99 -1.30
C ILE A 65 -2.14 -16.03 -0.83
N ASN A 66 -1.76 -16.79 0.20
CA ASN A 66 -2.64 -17.77 0.84
C ASN A 66 -3.06 -17.21 2.20
N MET A 67 -4.36 -17.03 2.40
CA MET A 67 -4.92 -16.66 3.69
C MET A 67 -5.20 -17.93 4.48
N LEU A 68 -4.53 -18.08 5.62
CA LEU A 68 -4.82 -19.17 6.56
C LEU A 68 -5.92 -18.70 7.53
N PRO A 69 -6.95 -19.53 7.80
CA PRO A 69 -7.94 -19.20 8.80
C PRO A 69 -7.29 -19.14 10.19
N ALA A 70 -7.83 -18.29 11.07
CA ALA A 70 -7.44 -18.29 12.47
C ALA A 70 -7.79 -19.66 13.07
N SER A 71 -6.81 -20.31 13.70
CA SER A 71 -7.03 -21.57 14.43
C SER A 71 -8.04 -21.31 15.54
N SER A 72 -9.20 -21.98 15.44
CA SER A 72 -10.24 -22.04 16.44
C SER A 72 -9.75 -22.66 17.74
#